data_AF-A0A5B0PTB0-F1
#
_entry.id   AF-A0A5B0PTB0-F1
#
_cell.length_a   1.000
_cell.length_b   1.000
_cell.length_c   1.000
_cell.angle_alpha   90.00
_cell.angle_beta   90.00
_cell.angle_gamma   90.00
#
_symmetry.space_group_name_H-M   'P 1'
#
loop_
_entity.id
_entity.type
_entity.pdbx_description
1 polymer ?
#
loop_
_entity_poly.entity_id
_entity_poly.type
_entity_poly.pdbx_seq_one_letter_code
_entity_poly.pdbx_strand_id
1 'polypeptide(L)'
;MPFLYNLIKDRMMASLPVLEIDNGVDGTVPQDVISVRASMDTSDPNNPDEFSEDELEFGDIKSLESVQKKSRLEKRQDQIHAVASRVCSIIQFVANQRVNGLQLLNSVVFLACGLSERMNSYLHFLGLTSSRKTAQVALTSLSRHAEKCIIQKSSLSSNHLFAPIICIDNVDFQETIHSKSTEKQSRMFHGTWGYLHSIKPAFLANINPDDPTLRSYREAISQSANMVIRPSMLIQSKDENLQFELVLKCQIDQVMLDYMVIDSDKRSCITRHPSPIEPILAEVPDITMLKLMIASDNSAEGISEVFEGIIQQTDLKKDEFFDRLQVVEGDLGTCMYIESLCALRKPSSYAQESLANVLPILGAAHVMWNIAQAIFLAHFGDNHDSEDLCAWHTLSALGIPSERPTVKNDFNLMIGGYGMRTSYWRREDQNERSGYTGHH
;
A
#
# COMPACT_ATOMS: atom_id res chain seq x y z
N MET A 1 21.01 27.45 -0.86
CA MET A 1 22.41 27.65 -1.30
C MET A 1 22.49 27.52 -2.83
N PRO A 2 22.11 28.54 -3.61
CA PRO A 2 21.95 28.43 -5.06
C PRO A 2 23.26 28.10 -5.80
N PHE A 3 24.37 28.70 -5.38
CA PHE A 3 25.69 28.47 -5.97
C PHE A 3 26.11 26.99 -5.86
N LEU A 4 26.08 26.41 -4.65
CA LEU A 4 26.44 25.01 -4.44
C LEU A 4 25.49 24.04 -5.15
N TYR A 5 24.19 24.36 -5.14
CA TYR A 5 23.19 23.58 -5.86
C TYR A 5 23.52 23.50 -7.36
N ASN A 6 23.79 24.65 -7.99
CA ASN A 6 24.16 24.70 -9.40
C ASN A 6 25.49 24.00 -9.67
N LEU A 7 26.49 24.17 -8.80
CA LEU A 7 27.78 23.49 -8.93
C LEU A 7 27.65 21.95 -8.96
N ILE A 8 26.87 21.38 -8.02
CA ILE A 8 26.63 19.94 -7.96
C ILE A 8 25.82 19.49 -9.19
N LYS A 9 24.77 20.24 -9.52
CA LYS A 9 23.92 19.97 -10.68
C LYS A 9 24.72 19.95 -11.97
N ASP A 10 25.50 21.00 -12.23
CA ASP A 10 26.29 21.15 -13.45
C ASP A 10 27.38 20.08 -13.56
N ARG A 11 28.00 19.71 -12.44
CA ARG A 11 28.98 18.61 -12.41
C ARG A 11 28.34 17.27 -12.78
N MET A 12 27.17 16.96 -12.24
CA MET A 12 26.46 15.72 -12.57
C MET A 12 25.86 15.75 -13.98
N MET A 13 25.45 16.92 -14.46
CA MET A 13 24.95 17.13 -15.83
C MET A 13 26.07 16.97 -16.87
N ALA A 14 27.28 17.43 -16.57
CA ALA A 14 28.46 17.26 -17.44
C ALA A 14 28.90 15.79 -17.59
N SER A 15 28.36 14.89 -16.76
CA SER A 15 28.59 13.44 -16.83
C SER A 15 27.64 12.73 -17.79
N LEU A 16 26.69 13.45 -18.42
CA LEU A 16 25.81 12.87 -19.42
C LEU A 16 26.54 12.74 -20.77
N PRO A 17 26.53 11.56 -21.42
CA PRO A 17 26.97 11.46 -22.79
C PRO A 17 26.07 12.33 -23.68
N VAL A 18 26.68 13.20 -24.47
CA VAL A 18 26.01 13.94 -25.54
C VAL A 18 25.59 12.92 -26.58
N LEU A 19 24.29 12.66 -26.73
CA LEU A 19 23.78 12.04 -27.94
C LEU A 19 23.84 13.13 -29.02
N GLU A 20 24.85 13.05 -29.88
CA GLU A 20 24.90 13.84 -31.11
C GLU A 20 23.65 13.52 -31.93
N ILE A 21 22.81 14.54 -32.15
CA ILE A 21 21.73 14.48 -33.13
C ILE A 21 22.40 14.78 -34.47
N ASP A 22 22.66 13.72 -35.24
CA ASP A 22 23.07 13.83 -36.64
C ASP A 22 21.88 14.36 -37.45
N ASN A 23 21.95 15.62 -37.87
CA ASN A 23 20.99 16.22 -38.77
C ASN A 23 21.35 15.83 -40.21
N GLY A 24 20.90 14.65 -40.63
CA GLY A 24 20.97 14.19 -42.03
C GLY A 24 19.60 14.18 -42.69
N VAL A 25 19.27 15.22 -43.45
CA VAL A 25 18.24 15.18 -44.49
C VAL A 25 18.82 14.39 -45.67
N ASP A 26 18.21 13.26 -46.06
CA ASP A 26 17.54 13.06 -47.36
C ASP A 26 17.35 11.55 -47.71
N GLY A 27 16.24 11.27 -48.39
CA GLY A 27 15.95 10.20 -49.36
C GLY A 27 16.52 8.77 -49.23
N THR A 28 15.61 7.81 -49.03
CA THR A 28 15.46 6.53 -49.78
C THR A 28 16.66 5.57 -49.99
N VAL A 29 16.63 4.49 -49.20
CA VAL A 29 17.04 3.06 -49.33
C VAL A 29 17.07 2.46 -50.77
N PRO A 30 17.72 1.30 -51.13
CA PRO A 30 18.69 0.39 -50.45
C PRO A 30 19.96 -0.04 -51.27
N GLN A 31 20.81 -0.81 -50.58
CA GLN A 31 21.49 -2.06 -51.04
C GLN A 31 23.00 -2.07 -51.37
N ASP A 32 23.65 -2.96 -50.58
CA ASP A 32 24.73 -3.89 -50.92
C ASP A 32 26.23 -3.57 -50.70
N VAL A 33 26.86 -4.61 -50.13
CA VAL A 33 28.27 -5.05 -50.17
C VAL A 33 29.21 -4.69 -49.01
N ILE A 34 29.24 -5.62 -48.04
CA ILE A 34 30.39 -6.26 -47.39
C ILE A 34 31.79 -5.73 -47.78
N SER A 35 32.61 -5.37 -46.77
CA SER A 35 34.03 -5.76 -46.73
C SER A 35 34.63 -5.55 -45.34
N VAL A 36 34.88 -6.68 -44.68
CA VAL A 36 35.74 -6.83 -43.50
C VAL A 36 37.17 -6.41 -43.82
N ARG A 37 37.85 -5.70 -42.91
CA ARG A 37 39.29 -5.89 -42.73
C ARG A 37 39.69 -5.76 -41.26
N ALA A 38 40.15 -6.88 -40.74
CA ALA A 38 40.75 -7.03 -39.43
C ALA A 38 42.18 -6.45 -39.39
N SER A 39 42.58 -6.03 -38.19
CA SER A 39 43.99 -6.07 -37.76
C SER A 39 44.05 -6.27 -36.24
N MET A 40 44.52 -7.47 -35.86
CA MET A 40 45.25 -7.85 -34.62
C MET A 40 46.36 -6.83 -34.31
N ASP A 41 46.96 -6.69 -33.13
CA ASP A 41 46.96 -7.36 -31.82
C ASP A 41 47.72 -6.37 -30.89
N THR A 42 47.49 -6.38 -29.58
CA THR A 42 48.55 -6.60 -28.58
C THR A 42 47.95 -6.53 -27.17
N SER A 43 47.97 -7.68 -26.51
CA SER A 43 47.78 -7.90 -25.08
C SER A 43 48.85 -7.19 -24.24
N ASP A 44 48.43 -6.46 -23.20
CA ASP A 44 49.28 -6.12 -22.05
C ASP A 44 48.68 -6.73 -20.76
N PRO A 45 49.34 -7.73 -20.15
CA PRO A 45 48.86 -8.40 -18.95
C PRO A 45 49.51 -7.76 -17.72
N ASN A 46 48.97 -6.65 -17.20
CA ASN A 46 49.32 -6.11 -15.88
C ASN A 46 48.30 -5.08 -15.37
N ASN A 47 47.08 -5.53 -15.03
CA ASN A 47 46.22 -4.76 -14.14
C ASN A 47 45.51 -5.71 -13.15
N PRO A 48 45.93 -5.77 -11.88
CA PRO A 48 45.14 -6.41 -10.83
C PRO A 48 44.13 -5.39 -10.26
N ASP A 49 42.93 -5.88 -9.97
CA ASP A 49 41.81 -5.21 -9.28
C ASP A 49 40.88 -4.34 -10.13
N GLU A 50 40.08 -4.99 -10.98
CA GLU A 50 38.74 -4.50 -11.35
C GLU A 50 37.71 -5.42 -10.66
N PHE A 51 37.20 -4.98 -9.51
CA PHE A 51 36.05 -5.60 -8.87
C PHE A 51 34.83 -5.37 -9.78
N SER A 52 34.31 -6.45 -10.35
CA SER A 52 33.01 -6.45 -11.02
C SER A 52 31.92 -6.09 -10.01
N GLU A 53 31.29 -4.92 -10.16
CA GLU A 53 30.08 -4.59 -9.42
C GLU A 53 28.95 -5.50 -9.91
N ASP A 54 28.55 -6.45 -9.07
CA ASP A 54 27.34 -7.24 -9.24
C ASP A 54 26.12 -6.31 -9.29
N GLU A 55 25.46 -6.24 -10.44
CA GLU A 55 24.15 -5.61 -10.63
C GLU A 55 23.09 -6.34 -9.78
N LEU A 56 22.73 -5.74 -8.64
CA LEU A 56 21.49 -6.07 -7.94
C LEU A 56 20.35 -5.22 -8.52
N GLU A 57 19.72 -5.71 -9.59
CA GLU A 57 18.41 -5.21 -10.05
C GLU A 57 17.33 -5.52 -8.99
N PHE A 58 16.88 -4.48 -8.27
CA PHE A 58 15.62 -4.53 -7.53
C PHE A 58 14.49 -4.00 -8.41
N GLY A 59 13.54 -4.89 -8.70
CA GLY A 59 12.44 -4.70 -9.64
C GLY A 59 11.37 -3.68 -9.26
N ASP A 60 10.67 -3.26 -10.31
CA ASP A 60 9.61 -2.27 -10.42
C ASP A 60 8.50 -2.33 -9.36
N ILE A 61 8.20 -1.18 -8.73
CA ILE A 61 6.86 -0.86 -8.23
C ILE A 61 6.29 0.24 -9.14
N LYS A 62 5.42 -0.16 -10.07
CA LYS A 62 4.57 0.75 -10.84
C LYS A 62 3.32 1.05 -10.02
N SER A 63 3.13 2.31 -9.60
CA SER A 63 1.81 2.88 -9.37
C SER A 63 1.55 3.96 -10.41
N LEU A 64 0.45 3.76 -11.13
CA LEU A 64 -0.10 4.61 -12.18
C LEU A 64 -1.01 5.67 -11.56
N GLU A 65 -0.57 6.92 -11.61
CA GLU A 65 -1.41 7.97 -12.20
C GLU A 65 -0.84 8.21 -13.60
N SER A 66 -1.61 8.75 -14.54
CA SER A 66 -1.13 9.10 -15.89
C SER A 66 -0.12 10.25 -15.85
N VAL A 67 1.03 10.00 -15.23
CA VAL A 67 2.22 10.82 -15.33
C VAL A 67 2.76 10.53 -16.72
N GLN A 68 2.79 11.54 -17.60
CA GLN A 68 3.56 11.47 -18.83
C GLN A 68 4.88 10.77 -18.53
N LYS A 69 5.13 9.63 -19.18
CA LYS A 69 6.29 8.79 -18.89
C LYS A 69 7.52 9.65 -19.07
N LYS A 70 8.08 10.14 -17.95
CA LYS A 70 9.22 11.04 -17.99
C LYS A 70 10.31 10.39 -18.81
N SER A 71 10.85 11.13 -19.77
CA SER A 71 11.95 10.64 -20.59
C SER A 71 13.11 10.20 -19.69
N ARG A 72 13.98 9.31 -20.17
CA ARG A 72 15.18 8.90 -19.40
C ARG A 72 16.01 10.12 -18.96
N LEU A 73 16.01 11.18 -19.79
CA LEU A 73 16.65 12.45 -19.48
C LEU A 73 15.94 13.20 -18.35
N GLU A 74 14.61 13.29 -18.36
CA GLU A 74 13.82 13.93 -17.30
C GLU A 74 13.96 13.21 -15.95
N LYS A 75 13.92 11.86 -15.94
CA LYS A 75 14.15 11.08 -14.72
C LYS A 75 15.55 11.31 -14.14
N ARG A 76 16.56 11.40 -15.02
CA ARG A 76 17.95 11.66 -14.62
C ARG A 76 18.13 13.10 -14.14
N GLN A 77 17.44 14.07 -14.74
CA GLN A 77 17.39 15.44 -14.25
C GLN A 77 16.72 15.55 -12.87
N ASP A 78 15.62 14.84 -12.65
CA ASP A 78 14.97 14.76 -11.32
C ASP A 78 15.92 14.16 -10.28
N GLN A 79 16.66 13.10 -10.63
CA GLN A 79 17.64 12.48 -9.75
C GLN A 79 18.76 13.45 -9.39
N ILE A 80 19.33 14.15 -10.38
CA ILE A 80 20.37 15.16 -10.16
C ILE A 80 19.83 16.30 -9.27
N HIS A 81 18.61 16.77 -9.54
CA HIS A 81 17.93 17.75 -8.70
C HIS A 81 17.80 17.26 -7.26
N ALA A 82 17.32 16.03 -7.06
CA ALA A 82 17.12 15.44 -5.75
C ALA A 82 18.44 15.31 -4.97
N VAL A 83 19.51 14.87 -5.63
CA VAL A 83 20.85 14.76 -5.02
C VAL A 83 21.37 16.15 -4.63
N ALA A 84 21.38 17.10 -5.56
CA ALA A 84 21.85 18.45 -5.30
C ALA A 84 21.05 19.14 -4.18
N SER A 85 19.72 18.96 -4.18
CA SER A 85 18.84 19.49 -3.13
C SER A 85 19.15 18.86 -1.77
N ARG A 86 19.27 17.52 -1.69
CA ARG A 86 19.56 16.81 -0.43
C ARG A 86 20.91 17.21 0.16
N VAL A 87 21.96 17.26 -0.66
CA VAL A 87 23.30 17.70 -0.22
C VAL A 87 23.26 19.13 0.32
N CYS A 88 22.56 20.03 -0.39
CA CYS A 88 22.36 21.39 0.10
C CYS A 88 21.58 21.43 1.41
N SER A 89 20.54 20.62 1.59
CA SER A 89 19.77 20.55 2.83
C SER A 89 20.59 20.01 4.00
N ILE A 90 21.48 19.05 3.77
CA ILE A 90 22.41 18.54 4.79
C ILE A 90 23.35 19.65 5.25
N ILE A 91 24.03 20.30 4.30
CA ILE A 91 25.00 21.36 4.62
C ILE A 91 24.29 22.54 5.29
N GLN A 92 23.08 22.89 4.83
CA GLN A 92 22.30 23.98 5.40
C GLN A 92 21.87 23.67 6.83
N PHE A 93 21.49 22.43 7.13
CA PHE A 93 21.17 22.00 8.48
C PHE A 93 22.39 22.01 9.40
N VAL A 94 23.54 21.50 8.94
CA VAL A 94 24.79 21.52 9.69
C VAL A 94 25.24 22.96 9.98
N ALA A 95 25.10 23.86 9.00
CA ALA A 95 25.41 25.28 9.16
C ALA A 95 24.38 26.04 10.02
N ASN A 96 23.11 25.65 9.98
CA ASN A 96 22.03 26.25 10.75
C ASN A 96 20.96 25.20 11.10
N GLN A 97 21.02 24.71 12.33
CA GLN A 97 20.13 23.65 12.82
C GLN A 97 18.65 24.05 12.93
N ARG A 98 18.30 25.33 12.69
CA ARG A 98 16.91 25.79 12.58
C ARG A 98 16.25 25.40 11.25
N VAL A 99 17.02 25.02 10.25
CA VAL A 99 16.52 24.56 8.94
C VAL A 99 16.61 23.04 8.90
N ASN A 100 15.62 22.36 9.47
CA ASN A 100 15.69 20.92 9.71
C ASN A 100 14.50 20.12 9.16
N GLY A 101 13.69 20.67 8.24
CA GLY A 101 12.46 20.00 7.78
C GLY A 101 12.68 18.57 7.28
N LEU A 102 13.64 18.36 6.40
CA LEU A 102 13.98 17.02 5.88
C LEU A 102 14.62 16.13 6.94
N GLN A 103 15.53 16.68 7.75
CA GLN A 103 16.18 15.95 8.84
C GLN A 103 15.19 15.51 9.91
N LEU A 104 14.17 16.33 10.18
CA LEU A 104 13.10 16.03 11.11
C LEU A 104 12.18 14.93 10.55
N LEU A 105 11.83 15.00 9.27
CA LEU A 105 11.09 13.94 8.59
C LEU A 105 11.84 12.61 8.68
N ASN A 106 13.11 12.58 8.26
CA ASN A 106 13.95 11.39 8.34
C ASN A 106 14.05 10.85 9.77
N SER A 107 14.25 11.74 10.76
CA SER A 107 14.28 11.35 12.18
C SER A 107 13.01 10.68 12.65
N VAL A 108 11.84 11.23 12.31
CA VAL A 108 10.55 10.69 12.73
C VAL A 108 10.31 9.33 12.07
N VAL A 109 10.56 9.23 10.76
CA VAL A 109 10.38 7.98 9.99
C VAL A 109 11.34 6.90 10.49
N PHE A 110 12.63 7.18 10.62
CA PHE A 110 13.61 6.19 11.05
C PHE A 110 13.37 5.73 12.49
N LEU A 111 12.96 6.63 13.38
CA LEU A 111 12.59 6.26 14.73
C LEU A 111 11.38 5.31 14.74
N ALA A 112 10.37 5.57 13.90
CA ALA A 112 9.21 4.69 13.75
C ALA A 112 9.60 3.33 13.13
N CYS A 113 10.58 3.28 12.24
CA CYS A 113 11.15 2.05 11.68
C CYS A 113 12.10 1.30 12.64
N GLY A 114 12.21 1.72 13.91
CA GLY A 114 13.02 1.02 14.91
C GLY A 114 14.53 1.30 14.85
N LEU A 115 14.95 2.39 14.21
CA LEU A 115 16.36 2.77 14.13
C LEU A 115 16.95 3.03 15.53
N SER A 116 18.10 2.41 15.80
CA SER A 116 18.77 2.50 17.10
C SER A 116 19.30 3.90 17.40
N GLU A 117 19.49 4.21 18.68
CA GLU A 117 20.02 5.51 19.11
C GLU A 117 21.44 5.77 18.60
N ARG A 118 22.28 4.73 18.55
CA ARG A 118 23.63 4.80 18.02
C ARG A 118 23.60 5.17 16.54
N MET A 119 22.75 4.51 15.76
CA MET A 119 22.60 4.80 14.33
C MET A 119 22.01 6.19 14.11
N ASN A 120 21.01 6.60 14.91
CA ASN A 120 20.46 7.95 14.80
C ASN A 120 21.52 9.01 15.12
N SER A 121 22.38 8.77 16.11
CA SER A 121 23.46 9.69 16.47
C SER A 121 24.48 9.83 15.35
N TYR A 122 24.81 8.74 14.66
CA TYR A 122 25.68 8.77 13.48
C TYR A 122 25.05 9.54 12.32
N LEU A 123 23.79 9.25 11.98
CA LEU A 123 23.07 9.98 10.92
C LEU A 123 22.88 11.47 11.27
N HIS A 124 22.71 11.78 12.55
CA HIS A 124 22.61 13.14 13.04
C HIS A 124 23.93 13.88 12.87
N PHE A 125 25.05 13.23 13.18
CA PHE A 125 26.39 13.76 12.93
C PHE A 125 26.63 14.06 11.45
N LEU A 126 26.15 13.20 10.55
CA LEU A 126 26.18 13.43 9.10
C LEU A 126 25.18 14.50 8.61
N GLY A 127 24.34 15.06 9.48
CA GLY A 127 23.32 16.05 9.12
C GLY A 127 22.13 15.47 8.33
N LEU A 128 21.95 14.15 8.35
CA LEU A 128 20.86 13.43 7.67
C LEU A 128 19.59 13.35 8.52
N THR A 129 19.74 13.43 9.84
CA THR A 129 18.65 13.37 10.82
C THR A 129 18.81 14.46 11.88
N SER A 130 17.71 14.79 12.55
CA SER A 130 17.72 15.51 13.83
C SER A 130 18.07 14.57 14.99
N SER A 131 18.28 15.16 16.17
CA SER A 131 18.48 14.37 17.40
C SER A 131 17.25 13.51 17.71
N ARG A 132 17.46 12.37 18.38
CA ARG A 132 16.38 11.47 18.81
C ARG A 132 15.36 12.18 19.70
N LYS A 133 15.84 13.07 20.59
CA LYS A 133 14.99 13.91 21.45
C LYS A 133 14.07 14.81 20.62
N THR A 134 14.62 15.45 19.58
CA THR A 134 13.82 16.28 18.66
C THR A 134 12.76 15.45 17.93
N ALA A 135 13.11 14.25 17.48
CA ALA A 135 12.19 13.31 16.84
C ALA A 135 11.01 12.94 17.76
N GLN A 136 11.30 12.63 19.03
CA GLN A 136 10.27 12.30 20.04
C GLN A 136 9.35 13.48 20.35
N VAL A 137 9.90 14.70 20.46
CA VAL A 137 9.09 15.92 20.65
C VAL A 137 8.18 16.16 19.45
N ALA A 138 8.69 15.97 18.23
CA ALA A 138 7.90 16.07 17.01
C ALA A 138 6.79 15.02 16.96
N LEU A 139 7.10 13.75 17.25
CA LEU A 139 6.10 12.69 17.38
C LEU A 139 5.01 13.04 18.40
N THR A 140 5.39 13.55 19.57
CA THR A 140 4.43 13.97 20.60
C THR A 140 3.51 15.08 20.09
N SER A 141 4.04 16.04 19.35
CA SER A 141 3.26 17.10 18.71
C SER A 141 2.32 16.55 17.64
N LEU A 142 2.79 15.64 16.79
CA LEU A 142 1.99 14.97 15.76
C LEU A 142 0.86 14.14 16.39
N SER A 143 1.14 13.40 17.46
CA SER A 143 0.14 12.64 18.21
C SER A 143 -0.95 13.54 18.78
N ARG A 144 -0.59 14.68 19.41
CA ARG A 144 -1.61 15.65 19.89
C ARG A 144 -2.43 16.27 18.76
N HIS A 145 -1.83 16.46 17.58
CA HIS A 145 -2.56 16.96 16.42
C HIS A 145 -3.52 15.90 15.89
N ALA A 146 -3.06 14.66 15.74
CA ALA A 146 -3.87 13.53 15.31
C ALA A 146 -5.05 13.27 16.27
N GLU A 147 -4.81 13.30 17.58
CA GLU A 147 -5.85 13.19 18.61
C GLU A 147 -6.93 14.27 18.43
N LYS A 148 -6.53 15.54 18.26
CA LYS A 148 -7.48 16.62 17.98
C LYS A 148 -8.25 16.41 16.69
N CYS A 149 -7.61 15.91 15.63
CA CYS A 149 -8.28 15.62 14.36
C CYS A 149 -9.33 14.52 14.53
N ILE A 150 -9.01 13.43 15.26
CA ILE A 150 -9.96 12.36 15.55
C ILE A 150 -11.18 12.92 16.30
N ILE A 151 -10.96 13.68 17.37
CA ILE A 151 -12.04 14.30 18.17
C ILE A 151 -12.89 15.26 17.33
N GLN A 152 -12.26 16.09 16.50
CA GLN A 152 -12.98 17.02 15.62
C GLN A 152 -13.84 16.28 14.60
N LYS A 153 -13.33 15.21 14.01
CA LYS A 153 -14.04 14.39 13.02
C LYS A 153 -15.17 13.57 13.63
N SER A 154 -15.02 13.10 14.86
CA SER A 154 -16.06 12.37 15.60
C SER A 154 -17.12 13.29 16.19
N SER A 155 -16.76 14.55 16.46
CA SER A 155 -17.68 15.56 16.98
C SER A 155 -18.75 15.91 15.94
N LEU A 156 -20.00 15.70 16.30
CA LEU A 156 -21.14 16.18 15.52
C LEU A 156 -21.20 17.69 15.70
N SER A 157 -20.56 18.46 14.80
CA SER A 157 -21.10 19.78 14.52
C SER A 157 -22.54 19.59 14.06
N SER A 158 -23.47 20.47 14.44
CA SER A 158 -24.91 20.40 14.16
C SER A 158 -25.30 20.30 12.67
N ASN A 159 -24.31 20.23 11.78
CA ASN A 159 -24.43 20.16 10.33
C ASN A 159 -24.03 18.80 9.73
N HIS A 160 -23.62 17.81 10.55
CA HIS A 160 -23.27 16.48 10.05
C HIS A 160 -24.48 15.53 10.10
N LEU A 161 -24.96 15.16 8.91
CA LEU A 161 -26.05 14.21 8.69
C LEU A 161 -25.66 12.75 8.98
N PHE A 162 -24.36 12.44 8.92
CA PHE A 162 -23.82 11.09 8.96
C PHE A 162 -22.58 11.05 9.86
N ALA A 163 -22.50 10.07 10.77
CA ALA A 163 -21.27 9.82 11.53
C ALA A 163 -20.16 9.31 10.60
N PRO A 164 -18.87 9.61 10.83
CA PRO A 164 -17.82 9.06 9.98
C PRO A 164 -17.88 7.53 9.96
N ILE A 165 -17.65 6.94 8.79
CA ILE A 165 -17.55 5.48 8.64
C ILE A 165 -16.29 5.02 9.36
N ILE A 166 -16.41 3.96 10.15
CA ILE A 166 -15.29 3.38 10.90
C ILE A 166 -14.76 2.21 10.09
N CYS A 167 -13.56 2.33 9.53
CA CYS A 167 -12.91 1.23 8.82
C CYS A 167 -11.87 0.60 9.75
N ILE A 168 -11.97 -0.70 10.02
CA ILE A 168 -11.04 -1.44 10.88
C ILE A 168 -10.55 -2.71 10.20
N ASP A 169 -9.33 -3.09 10.53
CA ASP A 169 -8.69 -4.30 10.02
C ASP A 169 -7.60 -4.78 11.00
N ASN A 170 -7.19 -6.04 10.87
CA ASN A 170 -6.26 -6.67 11.79
C ASN A 170 -4.79 -6.33 11.46
N VAL A 171 -3.98 -6.15 12.50
CA VAL A 171 -2.51 -6.13 12.43
C VAL A 171 -2.00 -7.28 13.28
N ASP A 172 -1.79 -8.41 12.63
CA ASP A 172 -1.23 -9.60 13.25
C ASP A 172 0.23 -9.80 12.83
N PHE A 173 1.14 -9.88 13.79
CA PHE A 173 2.53 -10.25 13.52
C PHE A 173 3.09 -11.18 14.59
N GLN A 174 3.95 -12.09 14.16
CA GLN A 174 4.61 -13.02 15.07
C GLN A 174 5.98 -12.47 15.50
N GLU A 175 6.15 -12.21 16.79
CA GLU A 175 7.48 -12.10 17.37
C GLU A 175 8.07 -13.50 17.48
N THR A 176 9.03 -13.81 16.60
CA THR A 176 9.72 -15.09 16.60
C THR A 176 10.99 -15.00 17.42
N ILE A 177 11.07 -15.81 18.48
CA ILE A 177 12.30 -15.98 19.24
C ILE A 177 13.12 -17.11 18.62
N HIS A 178 14.33 -16.80 18.14
CA HIS A 178 15.22 -17.77 17.50
C HIS A 178 15.69 -18.89 18.45
N SER A 179 15.98 -18.54 19.71
CA SER A 179 16.37 -19.49 20.75
C SER A 179 15.20 -19.74 21.69
N LYS A 180 14.31 -20.65 21.29
CA LYS A 180 13.15 -21.02 22.09
C LYS A 180 13.60 -21.68 23.40
N SER A 181 13.07 -21.23 24.52
CA SER A 181 13.13 -21.93 25.81
C SER A 181 11.72 -22.05 26.38
N THR A 182 11.57 -22.80 27.47
CA THR A 182 10.28 -22.90 28.18
C THR A 182 9.75 -21.53 28.62
N GLU A 183 10.64 -20.57 28.91
CA GLU A 183 10.30 -19.20 29.32
C GLU A 183 10.25 -18.20 28.15
N LYS A 184 10.86 -18.54 27.00
CA LYS A 184 10.97 -17.69 25.81
C LYS A 184 10.37 -18.40 24.60
N GLN A 185 9.09 -18.18 24.38
CA GLN A 185 8.37 -18.69 23.20
C GLN A 185 8.05 -17.56 22.24
N SER A 186 7.93 -17.90 20.96
CA SER A 186 7.36 -16.98 19.96
C SER A 186 5.96 -16.57 20.38
N ARG A 187 5.60 -15.31 20.16
CA ARG A 187 4.30 -14.75 20.53
C ARG A 187 3.63 -14.14 19.30
N MET A 188 2.32 -14.34 19.18
CA MET A 188 1.51 -13.58 18.25
C MET A 188 1.12 -12.27 18.91
N PHE A 189 1.37 -11.17 18.23
CA PHE A 189 0.81 -9.88 18.56
C PHE A 189 -0.43 -9.67 17.72
N HIS A 190 -1.50 -9.29 18.40
CA HIS A 190 -2.77 -8.93 17.82
C HIS A 190 -3.02 -7.45 18.09
N GLY A 191 -3.21 -6.70 17.02
CA GLY A 191 -3.67 -5.32 17.10
C GLY A 191 -4.73 -5.07 16.05
N THR A 192 -5.50 -4.01 16.24
CA THR A 192 -6.46 -3.54 15.25
C THR A 192 -6.09 -2.12 14.88
N TRP A 193 -5.88 -1.90 13.59
CA TRP A 193 -5.71 -0.57 13.03
C TRP A 193 -7.02 -0.13 12.37
N GLY A 194 -7.15 1.17 12.14
CA GLY A 194 -8.35 1.68 11.50
C GLY A 194 -8.28 3.16 11.20
N TYR A 195 -9.30 3.66 10.53
CA TYR A 195 -9.46 5.07 10.21
C TYR A 195 -10.93 5.46 10.17
N LEU A 196 -11.16 6.75 10.40
CA LEU A 196 -12.45 7.39 10.20
C LEU A 196 -12.53 7.93 8.77
N HIS A 197 -13.56 7.57 8.03
CA HIS A 197 -13.81 8.04 6.68
C HIS A 197 -15.01 9.00 6.67
N SER A 198 -14.74 10.24 6.30
CA SER A 198 -15.78 11.28 6.16
C SER A 198 -16.43 11.19 4.78
N ILE A 199 -17.76 11.04 4.74
CA ILE A 199 -18.51 11.15 3.48
C ILE A 199 -18.46 12.60 3.01
N LYS A 200 -18.18 12.82 1.72
CA LYS A 200 -18.08 14.18 1.19
C LYS A 200 -19.42 14.91 1.31
N PRO A 201 -19.42 16.20 1.72
CA PRO A 201 -20.64 16.99 1.82
C PRO A 201 -21.45 17.05 0.52
N ALA A 202 -20.78 16.99 -0.65
CA ALA A 202 -21.45 17.01 -1.95
C ALA A 202 -22.35 15.78 -2.19
N PHE A 203 -21.97 14.61 -1.67
CA PHE A 203 -22.82 13.42 -1.72
C PHE A 203 -24.01 13.54 -0.76
N LEU A 204 -23.76 14.08 0.44
CA LEU A 204 -24.80 14.25 1.46
C LEU A 204 -25.81 15.35 1.10
N ALA A 205 -25.45 16.31 0.26
CA ALA A 205 -26.33 17.43 -0.13
C ALA A 205 -27.62 17.00 -0.85
N ASN A 206 -27.61 15.83 -1.49
CA ASN A 206 -28.77 15.30 -2.22
C ASN A 206 -29.59 14.28 -1.40
N ILE A 207 -29.18 13.98 -0.17
CA ILE A 207 -29.82 12.97 0.68
C ILE A 207 -30.81 13.67 1.62
N ASN A 208 -31.98 13.06 1.82
CA ASN A 208 -32.95 13.54 2.80
C ASN A 208 -32.37 13.40 4.22
N PRO A 209 -32.34 14.47 5.04
CA PRO A 209 -31.77 14.43 6.38
C PRO A 209 -32.32 13.38 7.34
N ASP A 210 -33.55 12.93 7.12
CA ASP A 210 -34.20 11.93 7.98
C ASP A 210 -33.79 10.49 7.64
N ASP A 211 -33.22 10.25 6.45
CA ASP A 211 -32.88 8.92 5.95
C ASP A 211 -31.69 8.28 6.68
N PRO A 212 -30.54 8.95 6.91
CA PRO A 212 -29.36 8.35 7.55
C PRO A 212 -29.45 8.29 9.08
N THR A 213 -30.65 8.19 9.64
CA THR A 213 -30.86 8.15 11.09
C THR A 213 -30.90 6.72 11.61
N LEU A 214 -30.51 6.53 12.88
CA LEU A 214 -30.67 5.24 13.57
C LEU A 214 -32.12 4.76 13.57
N ARG A 215 -33.09 5.69 13.62
CA ARG A 215 -34.52 5.40 13.55
C ARG A 215 -34.90 4.83 12.17
N SER A 216 -34.57 5.55 11.10
CA SER A 216 -34.82 5.11 9.73
C SER A 216 -34.21 3.74 9.46
N TYR A 217 -32.96 3.53 9.89
CA TYR A 217 -32.31 2.21 9.81
C TYR A 217 -33.10 1.09 10.51
N ARG A 218 -33.55 1.31 11.75
CA ARG A 218 -34.35 0.31 12.49
C ARG A 218 -35.69 0.02 11.82
N GLU A 219 -36.36 1.06 11.30
CA GLU A 219 -37.61 0.91 10.56
C GLU A 219 -37.39 0.09 9.28
N ALA A 220 -36.31 0.37 8.53
CA ALA A 220 -35.94 -0.38 7.33
C ALA A 220 -35.62 -1.85 7.62
N ILE A 221 -34.84 -2.15 8.66
CA ILE A 221 -34.54 -3.53 9.10
C ILE A 221 -35.81 -4.26 9.56
N SER A 222 -36.72 -3.59 10.26
CA SER A 222 -37.99 -4.19 10.64
C SER A 222 -38.86 -4.53 9.43
N GLN A 223 -38.86 -3.68 8.40
CA GLN A 223 -39.60 -3.92 7.16
C GLN A 223 -38.96 -5.03 6.32
N SER A 224 -37.63 -5.14 6.33
CA SER A 224 -36.90 -6.16 5.57
C SER A 224 -37.15 -7.57 6.08
N ALA A 225 -37.53 -7.75 7.34
CA ALA A 225 -37.86 -9.06 7.92
C ALA A 225 -38.95 -9.83 7.15
N ASN A 226 -39.87 -9.11 6.47
CA ASN A 226 -40.92 -9.69 5.65
C ASN A 226 -40.68 -9.53 4.14
N MET A 227 -39.50 -9.02 3.75
CA MET A 227 -39.17 -8.78 2.35
C MET A 227 -38.86 -10.11 1.65
N VAL A 228 -39.61 -10.40 0.59
CA VAL A 228 -39.34 -11.57 -0.24
C VAL A 228 -38.14 -11.27 -1.14
N ILE A 229 -36.98 -11.83 -0.78
CA ILE A 229 -35.77 -11.75 -1.60
C ILE A 229 -35.96 -12.62 -2.84
N ARG A 230 -35.87 -12.00 -4.02
CA ARG A 230 -35.88 -12.71 -5.32
C ARG A 230 -34.46 -12.76 -5.85
N PRO A 231 -34.02 -13.87 -6.49
CA PRO A 231 -32.70 -13.93 -7.11
C PRO A 231 -32.41 -12.77 -8.06
N SER A 232 -33.44 -12.28 -8.77
CA SER A 232 -33.36 -11.10 -9.66
C SER A 232 -32.94 -9.79 -8.97
N MET A 233 -32.97 -9.72 -7.64
CA MET A 233 -32.49 -8.56 -6.87
C MET A 233 -30.97 -8.60 -6.64
N LEU A 234 -30.34 -9.77 -6.82
CA LEU A 234 -28.92 -10.02 -6.53
C LEU A 234 -28.12 -10.34 -7.79
N ILE A 235 -28.79 -10.75 -8.87
CA ILE A 235 -28.16 -11.02 -10.16
C ILE A 235 -28.33 -9.83 -11.09
N GLN A 236 -27.29 -9.55 -11.87
CA GLN A 236 -27.33 -8.57 -12.94
C GLN A 236 -28.42 -8.92 -13.95
N SER A 237 -29.10 -7.90 -14.46
CA SER A 237 -29.98 -8.01 -15.62
C SER A 237 -29.20 -8.42 -16.87
N LYS A 238 -29.93 -8.80 -17.93
CA LYS A 238 -29.31 -9.14 -19.21
C LYS A 238 -28.53 -7.96 -19.80
N ASP A 239 -29.08 -6.75 -19.70
CA ASP A 239 -28.46 -5.54 -20.25
C ASP A 239 -27.21 -5.16 -19.47
N GLU A 240 -27.24 -5.25 -18.13
CA GLU A 240 -26.06 -5.03 -17.28
C GLU A 240 -24.95 -6.05 -17.56
N ASN A 241 -25.30 -7.33 -17.76
CA ASN A 241 -24.32 -8.37 -18.14
C ASN A 241 -23.68 -8.08 -19.51
N LEU A 242 -24.47 -7.71 -20.51
CA LEU A 242 -23.96 -7.34 -21.84
C LEU A 242 -23.03 -6.13 -21.75
N GLN A 243 -23.36 -5.18 -20.89
CA GLN A 243 -22.54 -4.00 -20.67
C GLN A 243 -21.24 -4.33 -19.91
N PHE A 244 -21.31 -5.19 -18.89
CA PHE A 244 -20.13 -5.69 -18.18
C PHE A 244 -19.20 -6.47 -19.11
N GLU A 245 -19.75 -7.34 -19.96
CA GLU A 245 -18.99 -8.05 -21.00
C GLU A 245 -18.31 -7.08 -21.96
N LEU A 246 -19.02 -6.04 -22.41
CA LEU A 246 -18.46 -5.00 -23.28
C LEU A 246 -17.31 -4.26 -22.59
N VAL A 247 -17.45 -3.89 -21.31
CA VAL A 247 -16.39 -3.21 -20.54
C VAL A 247 -15.14 -4.09 -20.47
N LEU A 248 -15.29 -5.37 -20.11
CA LEU A 248 -14.16 -6.31 -20.05
C LEU A 248 -13.47 -6.46 -21.41
N LYS A 249 -14.24 -6.61 -22.50
CA LYS A 249 -13.70 -6.69 -23.87
C LYS A 249 -12.94 -5.43 -24.24
N CYS A 250 -13.49 -4.24 -23.99
CA CYS A 250 -12.83 -2.97 -24.28
C CYS A 250 -11.50 -2.84 -23.49
N GLN A 251 -11.47 -3.27 -22.23
CA GLN A 251 -10.25 -3.24 -21.40
C GLN A 251 -9.17 -4.19 -21.92
N ILE A 252 -9.55 -5.41 -22.33
CA ILE A 252 -8.64 -6.38 -22.95
C ILE A 252 -8.12 -5.81 -24.28
N ASP A 253 -9.01 -5.33 -25.14
CA ASP A 253 -8.66 -4.75 -26.43
C ASP A 253 -7.71 -3.56 -26.28
N GLN A 254 -7.95 -2.70 -25.29
CA GLN A 254 -7.07 -1.58 -24.97
C GLN A 254 -5.66 -2.08 -24.60
N VAL A 255 -5.55 -3.05 -23.70
CA VAL A 255 -4.25 -3.64 -23.30
C VAL A 255 -3.55 -4.28 -24.50
N MET A 256 -4.27 -5.03 -25.32
CA MET A 256 -3.71 -5.69 -26.50
C MET A 256 -3.17 -4.67 -27.51
N LEU A 257 -3.93 -3.62 -27.81
CA LEU A 257 -3.55 -2.59 -28.78
C LEU A 257 -2.46 -1.63 -28.26
N ASP A 258 -2.43 -1.37 -26.96
CA ASP A 258 -1.46 -0.45 -26.36
C ASP A 258 -0.10 -1.13 -26.11
N TYR A 259 -0.07 -2.45 -25.93
CA TYR A 259 1.14 -3.15 -25.49
C TYR A 259 1.58 -4.36 -26.33
N MET A 260 0.68 -5.06 -27.02
CA MET A 260 0.98 -6.37 -27.61
C MET A 260 0.88 -6.42 -29.14
N VAL A 261 -0.02 -5.64 -29.74
CA VAL A 261 -0.40 -5.79 -31.15
C VAL A 261 -0.35 -4.45 -31.89
N ILE A 262 0.22 -4.47 -33.10
CA ILE A 262 0.12 -3.35 -34.04
C ILE A 262 -1.07 -3.62 -34.96
N ASP A 263 -2.10 -2.78 -34.87
CA ASP A 263 -3.26 -2.83 -35.74
C ASP A 263 -2.84 -2.50 -37.19
N SER A 264 -2.75 -3.54 -38.01
CA SER A 264 -2.36 -3.45 -39.42
C SER A 264 -3.55 -3.20 -40.34
N ASP A 265 -4.79 -3.38 -39.86
CA ASP A 265 -5.99 -3.32 -40.69
C ASP A 265 -7.07 -2.48 -39.98
N LYS A 266 -7.07 -1.17 -40.24
CA LYS A 266 -7.96 -0.15 -39.64
C LYS A 266 -9.47 -0.34 -39.90
N ARG A 267 -9.91 -1.51 -40.35
CA ARG A 267 -11.28 -1.81 -40.82
C ARG A 267 -12.23 -2.21 -39.70
N SER A 268 -11.74 -2.79 -38.61
CA SER A 268 -12.54 -3.04 -37.41
C SER A 268 -12.42 -1.87 -36.45
N CYS A 269 -13.49 -1.10 -36.30
CA CYS A 269 -13.60 -0.10 -35.24
C CYS A 269 -13.73 -0.84 -33.89
N ILE A 270 -12.60 -1.26 -33.33
CA ILE A 270 -12.55 -1.87 -31.99
C ILE A 270 -12.85 -0.75 -30.99
N THR A 271 -13.94 -0.89 -30.25
CA THR A 271 -14.33 0.08 -29.23
C THR A 271 -13.35 -0.02 -28.06
N ARG A 272 -12.49 0.99 -27.88
CA ARG A 272 -11.53 1.06 -26.77
C ARG A 272 -12.11 1.68 -25.50
N HIS A 273 -13.26 2.34 -25.62
CA HIS A 273 -13.89 3.09 -24.54
C HIS A 273 -15.37 2.72 -24.47
N PRO A 274 -15.77 1.89 -23.48
CA PRO A 274 -17.18 1.61 -23.26
C PRO A 274 -17.88 2.88 -22.77
N SER A 275 -19.19 2.98 -23.01
CA SER A 275 -19.99 4.07 -22.47
C SER A 275 -19.89 4.10 -20.93
N PRO A 276 -19.63 5.27 -20.30
CA PRO A 276 -19.55 5.37 -18.84
C PRO A 276 -20.84 4.89 -18.15
N ILE A 277 -20.70 4.11 -17.09
CA ILE A 277 -21.79 3.69 -16.20
C ILE A 277 -21.61 4.44 -14.89
N GLU A 278 -22.56 5.31 -14.54
CA GLU A 278 -22.60 6.05 -13.28
C GLU A 278 -21.21 6.51 -12.78
N PRO A 279 -20.48 7.31 -13.59
CA PRO A 279 -19.09 7.61 -13.31
C PRO A 279 -18.96 8.35 -11.98
N ILE A 280 -18.21 7.75 -11.06
CA ILE A 280 -17.83 8.38 -9.79
C ILE A 280 -16.54 9.13 -10.01
N LEU A 281 -16.50 10.40 -9.59
CA LEU A 281 -15.28 11.20 -9.66
C LEU A 281 -14.25 10.63 -8.66
N ALA A 282 -13.12 10.17 -9.18
CA ALA A 282 -11.99 9.74 -8.37
C ALA A 282 -11.37 10.97 -7.69
N GLU A 283 -11.46 11.03 -6.36
CA GLU A 283 -10.78 12.05 -5.57
C GLU A 283 -10.16 11.41 -4.33
N VAL A 284 -9.18 12.10 -3.74
CA VAL A 284 -8.52 11.65 -2.51
C VAL A 284 -9.56 11.54 -1.38
N PRO A 285 -9.67 10.38 -0.71
CA PRO A 285 -10.62 10.20 0.37
C PRO A 285 -10.21 11.01 1.61
N ASP A 286 -11.22 11.50 2.34
CA ASP A 286 -11.03 12.24 3.59
C ASP A 286 -10.98 11.25 4.76
N ILE A 287 -9.77 10.77 5.05
CA ILE A 287 -9.49 9.77 6.08
C ILE A 287 -8.73 10.37 7.27
N THR A 288 -9.05 9.89 8.47
CA THR A 288 -8.32 10.23 9.70
C THR A 288 -7.95 8.94 10.42
N MET A 289 -6.65 8.64 10.47
CA MET A 289 -6.14 7.41 11.09
C MET A 289 -6.43 7.38 12.59
N LEU A 290 -6.95 6.25 13.06
CA LEU A 290 -7.03 5.94 14.48
C LEU A 290 -5.67 5.48 14.99
N LYS A 291 -5.42 5.69 16.28
CA LYS A 291 -4.30 5.08 16.99
C LYS A 291 -4.51 3.57 17.03
N LEU A 292 -3.45 2.82 16.74
CA LEU A 292 -3.42 1.36 16.85
C LEU A 292 -3.95 0.92 18.21
N MET A 293 -4.92 0.01 18.19
CA MET A 293 -5.53 -0.58 19.38
C MET A 293 -4.86 -1.93 19.64
N ILE A 294 -4.45 -2.17 20.88
CA ILE A 294 -3.92 -3.47 21.31
C ILE A 294 -5.12 -4.33 21.71
N ALA A 295 -5.93 -4.66 20.71
CA ALA A 295 -7.13 -5.45 20.78
C ALA A 295 -7.23 -6.28 19.50
N SER A 296 -7.94 -7.40 19.54
CA SER A 296 -8.09 -8.28 18.38
C SER A 296 -9.51 -8.23 17.83
N ASP A 297 -9.67 -7.86 16.58
CA ASP A 297 -10.92 -7.97 15.83
C ASP A 297 -11.24 -9.41 15.40
N ASN A 298 -10.31 -10.36 15.59
CA ASN A 298 -10.51 -11.79 15.33
C ASN A 298 -11.37 -12.52 16.39
N SER A 299 -12.10 -11.79 17.24
CA SER A 299 -12.99 -12.39 18.23
C SER A 299 -14.09 -11.43 18.66
N ALA A 300 -15.22 -11.96 19.11
CA ALA A 300 -16.32 -11.14 19.62
C ALA A 300 -15.92 -10.33 20.89
N GLU A 301 -15.08 -10.91 21.76
CA GLU A 301 -14.55 -10.21 22.94
C GLU A 301 -13.65 -9.04 22.53
N GLY A 302 -12.68 -9.30 21.65
CA GLY A 302 -11.76 -8.26 21.21
C GLY A 302 -12.42 -7.19 20.34
N ILE A 303 -13.47 -7.49 19.56
CA ILE A 303 -14.32 -6.44 18.92
C ILE A 303 -14.93 -5.49 19.96
N SER A 304 -15.33 -5.99 21.13
CA SER A 304 -15.82 -5.12 22.21
C SER A 304 -14.71 -4.20 22.73
N GLU A 305 -13.48 -4.69 22.82
CA GLU A 305 -12.31 -3.87 23.21
C GLU A 305 -11.94 -2.84 22.13
N VAL A 306 -12.08 -3.21 20.84
CA VAL A 306 -11.91 -2.30 19.70
C VAL A 306 -12.92 -1.14 19.79
N PHE A 307 -14.20 -1.42 20.04
CA PHE A 307 -15.19 -0.35 20.20
C PHE A 307 -14.91 0.55 21.41
N GLU A 308 -14.49 -0.02 22.54
CA GLU A 308 -14.07 0.78 23.69
C GLU A 308 -12.85 1.66 23.35
N GLY A 309 -11.89 1.13 22.59
CA GLY A 309 -10.73 1.88 22.09
C GLY A 309 -11.12 3.03 21.16
N ILE A 310 -12.10 2.83 20.27
CA ILE A 310 -12.62 3.88 19.39
C ILE A 310 -13.33 4.96 20.20
N ILE A 311 -14.19 4.59 21.16
CA ILE A 311 -14.89 5.54 22.02
C ILE A 311 -13.89 6.41 22.80
N GLN A 312 -12.85 5.80 23.37
CA GLN A 312 -11.80 6.52 24.09
C GLN A 312 -11.02 7.49 23.20
N GLN A 313 -10.70 7.11 21.96
CA GLN A 313 -9.96 7.96 21.04
C GLN A 313 -10.79 9.11 20.46
N THR A 314 -12.10 8.93 20.35
CA THR A 314 -13.02 9.92 19.79
C THR A 314 -13.52 10.94 20.81
N ASP A 315 -13.21 10.75 22.09
CA ASP A 315 -13.69 11.54 23.23
C ASP A 315 -15.23 11.66 23.27
N LEU A 316 -15.92 10.65 22.71
CA LEU A 316 -17.36 10.57 22.72
C LEU A 316 -17.84 9.96 24.03
N LYS A 317 -18.95 10.45 24.57
CA LYS A 317 -19.66 9.71 25.61
C LYS A 317 -20.23 8.43 25.02
N LYS A 318 -20.30 7.37 25.83
CA LYS A 318 -20.90 6.09 25.41
C LYS A 318 -22.30 6.31 24.83
N ASP A 319 -23.15 7.04 25.54
CA ASP A 319 -24.52 7.32 25.07
C ASP A 319 -24.53 8.01 23.71
N GLU A 320 -23.67 9.01 23.50
CA GLU A 320 -23.54 9.68 22.19
C GLU A 320 -23.07 8.74 21.08
N PHE A 321 -22.20 7.78 21.39
CA PHE A 321 -21.74 6.78 20.41
C PHE A 321 -22.86 5.79 20.06
N PHE A 322 -23.65 5.37 21.04
CA PHE A 322 -24.69 4.35 20.88
C PHE A 322 -26.05 4.91 20.40
N ASP A 323 -26.28 6.21 20.54
CA ASP A 323 -27.49 6.91 20.06
C ASP A 323 -27.48 7.20 18.55
N ARG A 324 -26.32 7.03 17.89
CA ARG A 324 -26.18 7.26 16.44
C ARG A 324 -25.94 5.95 15.68
N LEU A 325 -26.34 5.91 14.42
CA LEU A 325 -25.98 4.84 13.50
C LEU A 325 -24.46 4.85 13.28
N GLN A 326 -23.80 3.74 13.54
CA GLN A 326 -22.37 3.53 13.35
C GLN A 326 -22.18 2.55 12.19
N VAL A 327 -21.66 3.04 11.07
CA VAL A 327 -21.27 2.15 9.96
C VAL A 327 -19.84 1.72 10.18
N VAL A 328 -19.62 0.41 10.23
CA VAL A 328 -18.32 -0.20 10.46
C VAL A 328 -17.95 -1.04 9.26
N GLU A 329 -16.87 -0.69 8.58
CA GLU A 329 -16.31 -1.46 7.48
C GLU A 329 -15.17 -2.34 8.00
N GLY A 330 -15.20 -3.62 7.63
CA GLY A 330 -14.14 -4.57 7.95
C GLY A 330 -14.21 -5.79 7.06
N ASP A 331 -13.27 -6.71 7.21
CA ASP A 331 -13.31 -7.97 6.48
C ASP A 331 -14.51 -8.85 6.90
N LEU A 332 -14.67 -10.01 6.24
CA LEU A 332 -15.78 -10.92 6.55
C LEU A 332 -15.72 -11.42 8.00
N GLY A 333 -14.53 -11.73 8.52
CA GLY A 333 -14.36 -12.22 9.88
C GLY A 333 -14.82 -11.18 10.89
N THR A 334 -14.34 -9.95 10.76
CA THR A 334 -14.72 -8.80 11.59
C THR A 334 -16.22 -8.55 11.56
N CYS A 335 -16.85 -8.55 10.37
CA CYS A 335 -18.30 -8.41 10.26
C CYS A 335 -19.04 -9.53 10.99
N MET A 336 -18.61 -10.79 10.83
CA MET A 336 -19.20 -11.94 11.54
C MET A 336 -19.04 -11.84 13.06
N TYR A 337 -17.90 -11.36 13.56
CA TYR A 337 -17.68 -11.18 15.00
C TYR A 337 -18.55 -10.06 15.57
N ILE A 338 -18.74 -8.96 14.83
CA ILE A 338 -19.69 -7.90 15.21
C ILE A 338 -21.12 -8.46 15.27
N GLU A 339 -21.56 -9.18 14.25
CA GLU A 339 -22.90 -9.78 14.22
C GLU A 339 -23.10 -10.81 15.34
N SER A 340 -22.09 -11.64 15.60
CA SER A 340 -22.08 -12.61 16.70
C SER A 340 -22.21 -11.91 18.05
N LEU A 341 -21.46 -10.82 18.26
CA LEU A 341 -21.54 -10.01 19.47
C LEU A 341 -22.94 -9.39 19.64
N CYS A 342 -23.51 -8.84 18.57
CA CYS A 342 -24.90 -8.34 18.54
C CYS A 342 -25.92 -9.44 18.88
N ALA A 343 -25.72 -10.66 18.38
CA ALA A 343 -26.60 -11.79 18.64
C ALA A 343 -26.53 -12.26 20.10
N LEU A 344 -25.32 -12.36 20.66
CA LEU A 344 -25.09 -12.78 22.06
C LEU A 344 -25.69 -11.81 23.08
N ARG A 345 -25.78 -10.51 22.74
CA ARG A 345 -26.30 -9.47 23.62
C ARG A 345 -27.78 -9.15 23.41
N LYS A 346 -28.45 -9.85 22.48
CA LYS A 346 -29.91 -9.77 22.29
C LYS A 346 -30.62 -10.85 23.13
N PRO A 347 -31.78 -10.54 23.74
CA PRO A 347 -32.43 -9.23 23.76
C PRO A 347 -31.84 -8.32 24.85
N SER A 348 -31.57 -7.07 24.51
CA SER A 348 -31.29 -6.02 25.50
C SER A 348 -32.05 -4.76 25.12
N SER A 349 -32.66 -4.10 26.11
CA SER A 349 -33.31 -2.80 25.95
C SER A 349 -32.30 -1.64 25.91
N TYR A 350 -31.05 -1.88 26.32
CA TYR A 350 -30.01 -0.87 26.38
C TYR A 350 -29.19 -0.88 25.08
N ALA A 351 -29.06 0.28 24.43
CA ALA A 351 -28.38 0.41 23.14
C ALA A 351 -26.90 -0.05 23.23
N GLN A 352 -26.23 0.34 24.31
CA GLN A 352 -24.83 0.02 24.62
C GLN A 352 -24.58 -1.50 24.69
N GLU A 353 -25.52 -2.22 25.27
CA GLU A 353 -25.45 -3.67 25.38
C GLU A 353 -25.85 -4.33 24.05
N SER A 354 -26.92 -3.88 23.39
CA SER A 354 -27.42 -4.54 22.18
C SER A 354 -26.55 -4.36 20.93
N LEU A 355 -25.72 -3.32 20.88
CA LEU A 355 -25.02 -2.85 19.66
C LEU A 355 -25.94 -2.66 18.45
N ALA A 356 -27.25 -2.45 18.68
CA ALA A 356 -28.25 -2.36 17.62
C ALA A 356 -28.11 -1.12 16.73
N ASN A 357 -27.19 -0.23 17.06
CA ASN A 357 -26.83 0.94 16.28
C ASN A 357 -25.63 0.72 15.35
N VAL A 358 -24.98 -0.44 15.41
CA VAL A 358 -23.86 -0.80 14.54
C VAL A 358 -24.37 -1.50 13.29
N LEU A 359 -23.94 -1.02 12.13
CA LEU A 359 -24.15 -1.62 10.82
C LEU A 359 -22.78 -2.06 10.27
N PRO A 360 -22.43 -3.35 10.35
CA PRO A 360 -21.23 -3.87 9.71
C PRO A 360 -21.43 -3.96 8.19
N ILE A 361 -20.44 -3.50 7.42
CA ILE A 361 -20.38 -3.62 5.97
C ILE A 361 -19.08 -4.29 5.54
N LEU A 362 -19.15 -5.15 4.53
CA LEU A 362 -17.98 -5.84 4.01
C LEU A 362 -17.05 -4.86 3.32
N GLY A 363 -15.77 -4.92 3.70
CA GLY A 363 -14.72 -4.11 3.13
C GLY A 363 -14.51 -4.42 1.65
N ALA A 364 -14.58 -3.39 0.81
CA ALA A 364 -14.55 -3.55 -0.64
C ALA A 364 -13.27 -4.25 -1.12
N ALA A 365 -12.13 -3.95 -0.47
CA ALA A 365 -10.83 -4.53 -0.82
C ALA A 365 -10.80 -6.06 -0.69
N HIS A 366 -11.26 -6.60 0.44
CA HIS A 366 -11.29 -8.06 0.66
C HIS A 366 -12.29 -8.75 -0.26
N VAL A 367 -13.45 -8.13 -0.51
CA VAL A 367 -14.45 -8.68 -1.44
C VAL A 367 -13.88 -8.75 -2.86
N MET A 368 -13.28 -7.65 -3.33
CA MET A 368 -12.64 -7.61 -4.65
C MET A 368 -11.49 -8.61 -4.76
N TRP A 369 -10.68 -8.73 -3.71
CA TRP A 369 -9.60 -9.72 -3.64
C TRP A 369 -10.12 -11.15 -3.76
N ASN A 370 -11.14 -11.51 -2.99
CA ASN A 370 -11.74 -12.85 -3.02
C ASN A 370 -12.34 -13.18 -4.39
N ILE A 371 -12.99 -12.20 -5.03
CA ILE A 371 -13.52 -12.36 -6.40
C ILE A 371 -12.38 -12.56 -7.40
N ALA A 372 -11.35 -11.71 -7.35
CA ALA A 372 -10.19 -11.82 -8.24
C ALA A 372 -9.47 -13.16 -8.06
N GLN A 373 -9.28 -13.60 -6.81
CA GLN A 373 -8.69 -14.89 -6.48
C GLN A 373 -9.56 -16.04 -7.01
N ALA A 374 -10.88 -15.97 -6.87
CA ALA A 374 -11.79 -17.00 -7.38
C ALA A 374 -11.72 -17.13 -8.91
N ILE A 375 -11.74 -16.00 -9.64
CA ILE A 375 -11.58 -15.96 -11.09
C ILE A 375 -10.22 -16.56 -11.47
N PHE A 376 -9.16 -16.10 -10.83
CA PHE A 376 -7.80 -16.58 -11.09
C PHE A 376 -7.65 -18.08 -10.85
N LEU A 377 -8.19 -18.60 -9.74
CA LEU A 377 -8.15 -20.03 -9.42
C LEU A 377 -9.04 -20.88 -10.34
N ALA A 378 -10.15 -20.33 -10.83
CA ALA A 378 -11.03 -21.00 -11.78
C ALA A 378 -10.38 -21.13 -13.17
N HIS A 379 -9.60 -20.12 -13.57
CA HIS A 379 -8.87 -20.08 -14.83
C HIS A 379 -7.38 -20.38 -14.67
N PHE A 380 -7.00 -21.10 -13.62
CA PHE A 380 -5.59 -21.42 -13.38
C PHE A 380 -5.01 -22.34 -14.45
N GLY A 381 -5.79 -23.37 -14.85
CA GLY A 381 -5.41 -24.41 -15.80
C GLY A 381 -4.65 -25.58 -15.18
N ASP A 382 -4.23 -26.51 -16.05
CA ASP A 382 -3.36 -27.64 -15.73
C ASP A 382 -1.93 -27.37 -16.22
N ASN A 383 -1.01 -27.17 -15.27
CA ASN A 383 0.39 -26.94 -15.56
C ASN A 383 1.17 -28.19 -16.01
N HIS A 384 0.52 -29.35 -16.08
CA HIS A 384 1.07 -30.58 -16.66
C HIS A 384 0.70 -30.74 -18.14
N ASP A 385 -0.27 -29.97 -18.63
CA ASP A 385 -0.66 -29.95 -20.03
C ASP A 385 -0.02 -28.75 -20.73
N SER A 386 0.98 -29.01 -21.59
CA SER A 386 1.67 -27.95 -22.33
C SER A 386 0.80 -27.20 -23.33
N GLU A 387 -0.37 -27.75 -23.69
CA GLU A 387 -1.34 -27.10 -24.57
C GLU A 387 -2.31 -26.18 -23.79
N ASP A 388 -2.32 -26.27 -22.46
CA ASP A 388 -3.14 -25.41 -21.62
C ASP A 388 -2.47 -24.03 -21.45
N LEU A 389 -3.05 -23.00 -22.08
CA LEU A 389 -2.55 -21.63 -22.05
C LEU A 389 -3.22 -20.75 -20.97
N CYS A 390 -3.75 -21.35 -19.90
CA CYS A 390 -4.39 -20.65 -18.80
C CYS A 390 -3.42 -19.81 -17.92
N ALA A 391 -3.88 -19.35 -16.76
CA ALA A 391 -3.11 -18.41 -15.93
C ALA A 391 -1.72 -18.93 -15.52
N TRP A 392 -1.55 -20.25 -15.31
CA TRP A 392 -0.25 -20.85 -14.99
C TRP A 392 0.82 -20.55 -16.05
N HIS A 393 0.43 -20.53 -17.33
CA HIS A 393 1.34 -20.29 -18.45
C HIS A 393 1.86 -18.85 -18.42
N THR A 394 0.99 -17.90 -18.08
CA THR A 394 1.38 -16.49 -17.90
C THR A 394 2.33 -16.32 -16.71
N LEU A 395 2.07 -17.00 -15.58
CA LEU A 395 3.00 -16.98 -14.43
C LEU A 395 4.36 -17.53 -14.80
N SER A 396 4.39 -18.66 -15.52
CA SER A 396 5.64 -19.29 -15.95
C SER A 396 6.43 -18.35 -16.88
N ALA A 397 5.77 -17.65 -17.78
CA ALA A 397 6.40 -16.65 -18.65
C ALA A 397 6.97 -15.45 -17.87
N LEU A 398 6.37 -15.12 -16.73
CA LEU A 398 6.84 -14.08 -15.79
C LEU A 398 7.91 -14.59 -14.80
N GLY A 399 8.34 -15.85 -14.89
CA GLY A 399 9.31 -16.45 -13.97
C GLY A 399 8.73 -16.78 -12.58
N ILE A 400 7.41 -16.77 -12.42
CA ILE A 400 6.71 -17.15 -11.19
C ILE A 400 6.41 -18.66 -11.25
N PRO A 401 6.52 -19.41 -10.14
CA PRO A 401 6.17 -20.82 -10.11
C PRO A 401 4.77 -21.08 -10.69
N SER A 402 4.66 -22.08 -11.58
CA SER A 402 3.41 -22.48 -12.22
C SER A 402 2.52 -23.36 -11.34
N GLU A 403 2.92 -23.59 -10.10
CA GLU A 403 2.16 -24.36 -9.12
C GLU A 403 0.91 -23.58 -8.72
N ARG A 404 -0.23 -24.28 -8.65
CA ARG A 404 -1.49 -23.67 -8.24
C ARG A 404 -1.35 -23.12 -6.82
N PRO A 405 -1.54 -21.81 -6.59
CA PRO A 405 -1.36 -21.25 -5.27
C PRO A 405 -2.41 -21.80 -4.30
N THR A 406 -1.98 -22.05 -3.07
CA THR A 406 -2.89 -22.48 -2.00
C THR A 406 -3.76 -21.30 -1.55
N VAL A 407 -4.98 -21.59 -1.10
CA VAL A 407 -5.98 -20.60 -0.64
C VAL A 407 -5.51 -19.84 0.62
N LYS A 408 -4.45 -20.31 1.29
CA LYS A 408 -3.99 -19.73 2.55
C LYS A 408 -3.10 -18.52 2.31
N ASN A 409 -3.49 -17.39 2.89
CA ASN A 409 -2.69 -16.18 2.97
C ASN A 409 -1.41 -16.48 3.77
N ASP A 410 -0.29 -16.71 3.08
CA ASP A 410 1.02 -16.78 3.72
C ASP A 410 1.87 -15.58 3.29
N PHE A 411 1.68 -14.47 4.00
CA PHE A 411 2.44 -13.24 3.79
C PHE A 411 3.95 -13.42 4.01
N ASN A 412 4.39 -14.50 4.68
CA ASN A 412 5.81 -14.80 4.82
C ASN A 412 6.45 -15.21 3.48
N LEU A 413 5.68 -15.81 2.56
CA LEU A 413 6.16 -16.16 1.23
C LEU A 413 6.39 -14.92 0.36
N MET A 414 5.56 -13.88 0.52
CA MET A 414 5.78 -12.60 -0.16
C MET A 414 7.08 -11.92 0.28
N ILE A 415 7.46 -12.04 1.55
CA ILE A 415 8.75 -11.52 2.05
C ILE A 415 9.92 -12.42 1.63
N GLY A 416 9.71 -13.75 1.58
CA GLY A 416 10.76 -14.71 1.17
C GLY A 416 11.15 -14.64 -0.30
N GLY A 417 10.24 -14.21 -1.18
CA GLY A 417 10.51 -14.00 -2.61
C GLY A 417 11.40 -12.79 -2.93
N TYR A 418 11.40 -11.78 -2.05
CA TYR A 418 12.40 -10.71 -2.08
C TYR A 418 13.59 -11.15 -1.23
N GLY A 419 14.66 -11.64 -1.85
CA GLY A 419 15.80 -12.30 -1.21
C GLY A 419 16.60 -11.50 -0.17
N MET A 420 15.99 -11.05 0.93
CA MET A 420 16.69 -10.64 2.15
C MET A 420 16.93 -11.87 3.03
N ARG A 421 17.84 -12.74 2.59
CA ARG A 421 18.55 -13.61 3.52
C ARG A 421 19.49 -12.74 4.35
N THR A 422 19.14 -12.49 5.61
CA THR A 422 19.96 -11.77 6.60
C THR A 422 21.20 -12.57 7.07
N SER A 423 21.83 -13.33 6.19
CA SER A 423 22.99 -14.18 6.52
C SER A 423 24.35 -13.46 6.48
N TYR A 424 24.41 -12.16 6.17
CA TYR A 424 25.68 -11.46 5.94
C TYR A 424 26.32 -10.74 7.14
N TRP A 425 25.70 -10.72 8.32
CA TRP A 425 26.28 -10.07 9.52
C TRP A 425 27.00 -11.04 10.49
N ARG A 426 27.30 -12.27 10.07
CA ARG A 426 27.83 -13.32 10.97
C ARG A 426 29.35 -13.58 10.84
N ARG A 427 30.19 -12.57 10.57
CA ARG A 427 31.63 -12.86 10.40
C ARG A 427 32.65 -12.02 11.19
N GLU A 428 32.25 -11.10 12.06
CA GLU A 428 33.23 -10.32 12.84
C GLU A 428 33.30 -10.58 14.35
N ASP A 429 32.34 -11.29 14.97
CA ASP A 429 32.35 -11.49 16.44
C ASP A 429 32.91 -12.84 16.93
N GLN A 430 33.48 -13.68 16.06
CA GLN A 430 34.01 -15.01 16.45
C GLN A 430 35.55 -15.10 16.61
N ASN A 431 36.30 -14.01 16.40
CA ASN A 431 37.77 -14.03 16.51
C ASN A 431 38.38 -13.45 17.79
N GLU A 432 37.59 -13.04 18.79
CA GLU A 432 38.14 -12.49 20.05
C GLU A 432 37.97 -13.36 21.31
N ARG A 433 37.58 -14.64 21.19
CA ARG A 433 37.52 -15.55 22.35
C ARG A 433 38.10 -16.93 22.09
N SER A 434 39.30 -17.00 21.52
CA SER A 434 40.18 -18.18 21.67
C SER A 434 41.37 -17.81 22.53
N GLY A 435 41.28 -18.12 23.82
CA GLY A 435 42.40 -17.99 24.75
C GLY A 435 41.90 -17.86 26.16
N TYR A 436 41.54 -18.97 26.79
CA TYR A 436 41.92 -19.28 28.17
C TYR A 436 41.52 -20.72 28.49
N THR A 437 42.53 -21.58 28.51
CA THR A 437 42.56 -22.94 29.03
C THR A 437 42.46 -22.98 30.55
N GLY A 438 41.86 -24.03 31.12
CA GLY A 438 42.27 -24.53 32.45
C GLY A 438 41.18 -25.16 33.30
N HIS A 439 41.28 -26.49 33.47
CA HIS A 439 40.93 -27.35 34.61
C HIS A 439 40.18 -26.69 35.80
N HIS A 440 39.05 -27.21 36.29
CA HIS A 440 38.76 -28.56 36.75
C HIS A 440 37.25 -28.84 36.76
#